data_AF-A0A9D2K688-F1
#
_entry.id   AF-A0A9D2K688-F1
#
_cell.length_a   1.000
_cell.length_b   1.000
_cell.length_c   1.000
_cell.angle_alpha   90.00
_cell.angle_beta   90.00
_cell.angle_gamma   90.00
#
_symmetry.space_group_name_H-M   'P 1'
#
loop_
_entity.id
_entity.type
_entity.pdbx_description
1 polymer ?
#
loop_
_entity_poly.entity_id
_entity_poly.type
_entity_poly.pdbx_seq_one_letter_code
_entity_poly.pdbx_strand_id
1 'polypeptide(L)'
;MKNTNFDDLTEEQKENVVEFGMVTAHCSEEVLNAIDEQVPMTYELFRKCMDELGEISAISTLTRIMERYPELTERYNLEEGWGPEKVEEDFQKILKKVREEAEEK
;
A
#
# COMPACT_ATOMS: atom_id res chain seq x y z
N MET A 1 18.28 -7.48 30.77
CA MET A 1 17.37 -7.06 29.67
C MET A 1 15.95 -7.29 30.16
N LYS A 2 15.06 -6.30 30.04
CA LYS A 2 13.63 -6.55 30.28
C LYS A 2 13.14 -7.40 29.10
N ASN A 3 12.55 -8.55 29.37
CA ASN A 3 11.73 -9.24 28.38
C ASN A 3 10.48 -8.38 28.19
N THR A 4 10.42 -7.62 27.11
CA THR A 4 9.17 -6.99 26.66
C THR A 4 8.34 -8.08 26.00
N ASN A 5 7.18 -8.39 26.60
CA ASN A 5 6.20 -9.27 25.99
C ASN A 5 5.47 -8.51 24.88
N PHE A 6 4.93 -9.20 23.87
CA PHE A 6 4.14 -8.56 22.80
C PHE A 6 2.95 -7.76 23.37
N ASP A 7 2.39 -8.23 24.49
CA ASP A 7 1.31 -7.56 25.21
C ASP A 7 1.71 -6.20 25.80
N ASP A 8 3.01 -5.95 25.98
CA ASP A 8 3.53 -4.68 26.52
C ASP A 8 3.64 -3.58 25.44
N LEU A 9 3.41 -3.91 24.17
CA LEU A 9 3.46 -2.98 23.05
C LEU A 9 2.17 -2.14 22.96
N THR A 10 2.29 -0.91 22.44
CA THR A 10 1.11 -0.15 22.01
C THR A 10 0.44 -0.84 20.82
N GLU A 11 -0.84 -0.57 20.58
CA GLU A 11 -1.53 -1.14 19.40
C GLU A 11 -0.83 -0.78 18.09
N GLU A 12 -0.39 0.47 17.93
CA GLU A 12 0.42 0.89 16.77
C GLU A 12 1.72 0.08 16.64
N GLN A 13 2.40 -0.22 17.75
CA GLN A 13 3.61 -1.05 17.71
C GLN A 13 3.30 -2.50 17.34
N LYS A 14 2.18 -3.06 17.82
CA LYS A 14 1.72 -4.40 17.43
C LYS A 14 1.40 -4.46 15.95
N GLU A 15 0.65 -3.47 15.44
CA GLU A 15 0.33 -3.35 14.02
C GLU A 15 1.59 -3.27 13.15
N ASN A 16 2.58 -2.45 13.55
CA ASN A 16 3.85 -2.37 12.86
C ASN A 16 4.61 -3.71 12.85
N VAL A 17 4.61 -4.46 13.95
CA VAL A 17 5.25 -5.79 14.02
C VAL A 17 4.53 -6.80 13.13
N VAL A 18 3.19 -6.77 13.11
CA VAL A 18 2.40 -7.65 12.25
C VAL A 18 2.65 -7.31 10.78
N GLU A 19 2.59 -6.03 10.41
CA GLU A 19 2.88 -5.59 9.03
C GLU A 19 4.29 -5.99 8.61
N PHE A 20 5.30 -5.73 9.45
CA PHE A 20 6.67 -6.17 9.18
C PHE A 20 6.77 -7.68 8.92
N GLY A 21 6.09 -8.49 9.73
CA GLY A 21 6.04 -9.95 9.54
C GLY A 21 5.39 -10.34 8.22
N MET A 22 4.28 -9.70 7.84
CA MET A 22 3.60 -9.94 6.57
C MET A 22 4.48 -9.58 5.38
N VAL A 23 5.08 -8.39 5.39
CA VAL A 23 6.00 -7.90 4.34
C VAL A 23 7.17 -8.87 4.19
N THR A 24 7.84 -9.23 5.29
CA THR A 24 9.00 -10.13 5.26
C THR A 24 8.65 -11.53 4.74
N ALA A 25 7.44 -12.02 5.02
CA ALA A 25 7.02 -13.36 4.65
C ALA A 25 6.48 -13.47 3.22
N HIS A 26 5.85 -12.42 2.69
CA HIS A 26 5.19 -12.44 1.37
C HIS A 26 6.02 -11.78 0.27
N CYS A 27 6.73 -10.68 0.57
CA CYS A 27 7.42 -9.94 -0.47
C CYS A 27 8.64 -10.70 -0.98
N SER A 28 8.92 -10.53 -2.26
CA SER A 28 10.11 -11.07 -2.90
C SER A 28 11.38 -10.41 -2.37
N GLU A 29 12.51 -11.11 -2.43
CA GLU A 29 13.82 -10.59 -1.99
C GLU A 29 14.19 -9.28 -2.70
N GLU A 30 13.81 -9.14 -3.98
CA GLU A 30 14.01 -7.91 -4.74
C GLU A 30 13.22 -6.73 -4.14
N VAL A 31 11.95 -6.94 -3.78
CA VAL A 31 11.12 -5.91 -3.13
C VAL A 31 11.63 -5.60 -1.73
N LEU A 32 12.03 -6.61 -0.95
CA LEU A 32 12.63 -6.40 0.37
C LEU A 32 13.91 -5.57 0.28
N ASN A 33 14.80 -5.89 -0.66
CA ASN A 33 16.02 -5.13 -0.91
C ASN A 33 15.72 -3.69 -1.37
N ALA A 34 14.63 -3.46 -2.10
CA ALA A 34 14.19 -2.12 -2.50
C ALA A 34 13.69 -1.30 -1.29
N ILE A 35 12.87 -1.92 -0.43
CA ILE A 35 12.32 -1.31 0.79
C ILE A 35 13.44 -0.88 1.74
N ASP A 36 14.43 -1.75 1.90
CA ASP A 36 15.62 -1.56 2.73
C ASP A 36 16.70 -0.68 2.05
N GLU A 37 16.40 -0.12 0.87
CA GLU A 37 17.30 0.75 0.09
C GLU A 37 18.66 0.10 -0.26
N GLN A 38 18.73 -1.23 -0.28
CA GLN A 38 19.93 -1.98 -0.64
C GLN A 38 20.18 -1.95 -2.16
N VAL A 39 19.15 -1.62 -2.94
CA VAL A 39 19.22 -1.41 -4.39
C VAL A 39 18.52 -0.10 -4.78
N PRO A 40 18.94 0.58 -5.87
CA PRO A 40 18.25 1.76 -6.37
C PRO A 40 16.82 1.44 -6.81
N MET A 41 15.86 2.29 -6.40
CA MET A 41 14.47 2.16 -6.79
C MET A 41 14.28 2.56 -8.26
N THR A 42 14.03 1.58 -9.13
CA THR A 42 13.58 1.81 -10.51
C THR A 42 12.06 1.89 -10.55
N TYR A 43 11.49 2.40 -11.65
CA TYR A 43 10.02 2.45 -11.79
C TYR A 43 9.38 1.05 -11.87
N GLU A 44 10.07 0.08 -12.50
CA GLU A 44 9.62 -1.32 -12.56
C GLU A 44 9.57 -1.93 -11.16
N LEU A 45 10.62 -1.70 -10.36
CA LEU A 45 10.68 -2.18 -8.98
C LEU A 45 9.67 -1.46 -8.08
N PHE A 46 9.45 -0.16 -8.29
CA PHE A 46 8.42 0.60 -7.59
C PHE A 46 7.02 0.02 -7.84
N ARG A 47 6.66 -0.26 -9.11
CA ARG A 47 5.40 -0.93 -9.45
C ARG A 47 5.27 -2.28 -8.74
N LYS A 48 6.34 -3.08 -8.74
CA LYS A 48 6.37 -4.37 -8.05
C LYS A 48 6.18 -4.22 -6.54
N CYS A 49 6.76 -3.19 -5.91
CA CYS A 49 6.47 -2.84 -4.52
C CYS A 49 4.99 -2.50 -4.32
N MET A 50 4.38 -1.69 -5.20
CA MET A 50 2.95 -1.33 -5.11
C MET A 50 2.05 -2.57 -5.19
N ASP A 51 2.35 -3.48 -6.11
CA ASP A 51 1.60 -4.73 -6.31
C ASP A 51 1.73 -5.64 -5.08
N GLU A 52 2.95 -6.04 -4.71
CA GLU A 52 3.18 -7.02 -3.63
C GLU A 52 2.73 -6.49 -2.26
N LEU A 53 2.96 -5.22 -1.95
CA LEU A 53 2.52 -4.64 -0.68
C LEU A 53 1.00 -4.38 -0.66
N GLY A 54 0.42 -4.07 -1.82
CA GLY A 54 -1.02 -3.91 -2.00
C GLY A 54 -1.79 -5.20 -1.74
N GLU A 55 -1.28 -6.33 -2.23
CA GLU A 55 -1.88 -7.65 -2.03
C GLU A 55 -2.03 -8.02 -0.55
N ILE A 56 -1.06 -7.64 0.30
CA ILE A 56 -1.08 -7.91 1.74
C ILE A 56 -1.61 -6.73 2.58
N SER A 57 -2.09 -5.66 1.94
CA SER A 57 -2.55 -4.43 2.61
C SER A 57 -1.52 -3.85 3.59
N ALA A 58 -0.23 -3.86 3.23
CA ALA A 58 0.84 -3.26 4.02
C ALA A 58 0.86 -1.73 3.85
N ILE A 59 -0.19 -1.07 4.35
CA ILE A 59 -0.49 0.34 4.09
C ILE A 59 0.61 1.27 4.63
N SER A 60 1.19 1.00 5.80
CA SER A 60 2.22 1.85 6.37
C SER A 60 3.49 1.84 5.50
N THR A 61 3.91 0.64 5.07
CA THR A 61 5.05 0.45 4.17
C THR A 61 4.79 1.04 2.79
N LEU A 62 3.61 0.82 2.20
CA LEU A 62 3.20 1.45 0.94
C LEU A 62 3.31 2.97 1.00
N THR A 63 2.71 3.57 2.04
CA THR A 63 2.70 5.02 2.24
C THR A 63 4.12 5.57 2.31
N ARG A 64 5.01 4.91 3.06
CA ARG A 64 6.42 5.30 3.16
C ARG A 64 7.15 5.24 1.82
N ILE A 65 6.91 4.21 1.00
CA ILE A 65 7.52 4.12 -0.34
C ILE A 65 6.99 5.26 -1.23
N MET A 66 5.68 5.52 -1.20
CA MET A 66 5.07 6.55 -2.02
C MET A 66 5.58 7.96 -1.67
N GLU A 67 5.73 8.25 -0.37
CA GLU A 67 6.29 9.50 0.13
C GLU A 67 7.77 9.65 -0.20
N ARG A 68 8.53 8.55 -0.20
CA ARG A 68 9.96 8.55 -0.51
C ARG A 68 10.24 8.79 -2.00
N TYR A 69 9.37 8.30 -2.89
CA TYR A 69 9.54 8.41 -4.34
C TYR A 69 8.36 9.13 -5.00
N PRO A 70 8.15 10.44 -4.71
CA PRO A 70 6.95 11.16 -5.15
C PRO A 70 6.80 11.21 -6.68
N GLU A 71 7.91 11.30 -7.42
CA GLU A 71 7.88 11.29 -8.90
C GLU A 71 7.42 9.94 -9.47
N LEU A 72 7.82 8.82 -8.84
CA LEU A 72 7.39 7.49 -9.24
C LEU A 72 5.93 7.25 -8.84
N THR A 73 5.51 7.77 -7.68
CA THR A 73 4.13 7.76 -7.21
C THR A 73 3.21 8.51 -8.16
N GLU A 74 3.59 9.73 -8.57
CA GLU A 74 2.81 10.51 -9.53
C GLU A 74 2.66 9.75 -10.85
N ARG A 75 3.76 9.23 -11.37
CA ARG A 75 3.76 8.43 -12.60
C ARG A 75 2.87 7.19 -12.48
N TYR A 76 2.99 6.44 -11.39
CA TYR A 76 2.18 5.25 -11.12
C TYR A 76 0.70 5.58 -11.07
N ASN A 77 0.32 6.66 -10.38
CA ASN A 77 -1.07 7.11 -10.29
C ASN A 77 -1.64 7.53 -11.65
N LEU A 78 -0.83 8.10 -12.53
CA LEU A 78 -1.24 8.43 -13.90
C LEU A 78 -1.41 7.18 -14.77
N GLU A 79 -0.52 6.19 -14.65
CA GLU A 79 -0.55 4.97 -15.47
C GLU A 79 -1.64 3.97 -15.02
N GLU A 80 -1.70 3.67 -13.72
CA GLU A 80 -2.68 2.72 -13.15
C GLU A 80 -4.03 3.40 -12.83
N GLY A 81 -4.04 4.74 -12.90
CA GLY A 81 -5.21 5.57 -12.70
C GLY A 81 -5.57 5.80 -11.23
N TRP A 82 -4.73 5.54 -10.26
CA TRP A 82 -5.03 5.80 -8.83
C TRP A 82 -5.02 7.30 -8.44
N GLY A 83 -5.17 8.20 -9.42
CA GLY A 83 -5.28 9.64 -9.20
C GLY A 83 -6.64 10.10 -8.65
N PRO A 84 -6.72 11.31 -8.07
CA PRO A 84 -7.96 11.89 -7.53
C PRO A 84 -9.13 11.87 -8.52
N GLU A 85 -8.82 12.03 -9.81
CA GLU A 85 -9.81 12.05 -10.88
C GLU A 85 -10.52 10.70 -11.07
N LYS A 86 -9.81 9.56 -10.99
CA LYS A 86 -10.43 8.24 -11.11
C LYS A 86 -11.16 7.82 -9.85
N VAL A 87 -10.67 8.22 -8.66
CA VAL A 87 -11.40 8.03 -7.41
C VAL A 87 -12.77 8.69 -7.49
N GLU A 88 -12.82 9.92 -8.01
CA GLU A 88 -14.09 10.62 -8.26
C GLU A 88 -14.94 9.88 -9.31
N GLU A 89 -14.37 9.47 -10.45
CA GLU A 89 -15.11 8.70 -11.46
C GLU A 89 -15.69 7.38 -10.92
N ASP A 90 -14.92 6.62 -10.16
CA ASP A 90 -15.34 5.34 -9.58
C ASP A 90 -16.38 5.55 -8.47
N PHE A 91 -16.24 6.61 -7.66
CA PHE A 91 -17.26 7.00 -6.69
C PHE A 91 -18.58 7.39 -7.38
N GLN A 92 -18.53 8.18 -8.46
CA GLN A 92 -19.71 8.53 -9.25
C GLN A 92 -20.38 7.30 -9.89
N LYS A 93 -19.61 6.33 -10.37
CA LYS A 93 -20.15 5.05 -10.87
C LYS A 93 -20.89 4.28 -9.78
N ILE A 94 -20.33 4.23 -8.56
CA ILE A 94 -20.99 3.59 -7.41
C ILE A 94 -22.29 4.31 -7.07
N LEU A 95 -22.27 5.64 -6.96
CA LEU A 95 -23.46 6.44 -6.66
C LEU A 95 -24.58 6.22 -7.70
N LYS A 96 -24.21 6.15 -8.98
CA LYS A 96 -25.16 5.87 -10.06
C LYS A 96 -25.82 4.50 -9.88
N LYS A 97 -25.04 3.45 -9.62
CA LYS A 97 -25.58 2.09 -9.38
C LYS A 97 -26.53 2.05 -8.18
N VAL A 98 -26.15 2.68 -7.07
CA VAL A 98 -26.99 2.74 -5.87
C VAL A 98 -28.32 3.45 -6.14
N ARG A 99 -28.32 4.50 -6.97
CA ARG A 99 -29.56 5.19 -7.36
C ARG A 99 -30.44 4.31 -8.26
N GLU A 100 -29.85 3.65 -9.25
CA GLU A 100 -30.59 2.73 -10.14
C GLU A 100 -31.24 1.58 -9.35
N GLU A 101 -30.52 0.98 -8.41
CA GLU A 101 -31.03 -0.08 -7.52
C GLU A 101 -32.12 0.40 -6.53
N ALA A 102 -32.14 1.70 -6.22
CA ALA A 102 -33.14 2.30 -5.36
C ALA A 102 -34.43 2.68 -6.12
N GLU A 103 -34.34 2.93 -7.42
CA GLU A 103 -35.49 3.24 -8.30
C GLU A 103 -36.20 1.98 -8.83
N GLU A 104 -35.54 0.81 -8.82
CA GLU A 104 -36.15 -0.49 -9.17
C GLU A 104 -36.91 -1.17 -8.00
N LYS A 105 -36.98 -0.55 -6.82
CA LYS A 105 -37.74 -1.04 -5.64
C LYS A 105 -39.01 -0.23 -5.38
#